data_AF-A0A9D6LVR5-F1
#
_entry.id   AF-A0A9D6LVR5-F1
#
_cell.length_a   1.000
_cell.length_b   1.000
_cell.length_c   1.000
_cell.angle_alpha   90.00
_cell.angle_beta   90.00
_cell.angle_gamma   90.00
#
_symmetry.space_group_name_H-M   'P 1'
#
loop_
_entity.id
_entity.type
_entity.pdbx_description
1 polymer ?
#
loop_
_entity_poly.entity_id
_entity_poly.type
_entity_poly.pdbx_seq_one_letter_code
_entity_poly.pdbx_strand_id
1 'polypeptide(L)' 'MKPYIERAKMNYPIVLGNDEAATAFGGVEVLPTTLIIDREGRIVATHQGLTSKAEFENAIKDLL' A
#
# COMPACT_ATOMS: atom_id res chain seq x y z
N MET A 1 -2.38 16.18 -8.40
CA MET A 1 -2.41 14.69 -8.43
C MET A 1 -2.12 14.14 -9.82
N LYS A 2 -3.01 14.32 -10.82
CA LYS A 2 -2.85 13.73 -12.17
C LYS A 2 -1.49 13.97 -12.84
N PRO A 3 -0.93 15.20 -12.85
CA PRO A 3 0.38 15.43 -13.49
C PRO A 3 1.54 14.67 -12.83
N TYR A 4 1.45 14.39 -11.53
CA TYR A 4 2.48 13.64 -10.81
C TYR A 4 2.42 12.14 -11.16
N ILE A 5 1.20 11.58 -11.24
CA ILE A 5 0.95 10.18 -11.62
C ILE A 5 1.50 9.89 -13.02
N GLU A 6 1.20 10.77 -13.98
CA GLU A 6 1.69 10.66 -15.36
C GLU A 6 3.22 10.72 -15.42
N ARG A 7 3.83 11.69 -14.72
CA ARG A 7 5.29 11.84 -14.67
C ARG A 7 5.98 10.65 -14.00
N ALA A 8 5.40 10.13 -12.91
CA ALA A 8 5.93 8.99 -12.16
C ALA A 8 5.63 7.64 -12.86
N LYS A 9 4.85 7.64 -13.95
CA LYS A 9 4.49 6.45 -14.73
C LYS A 9 3.85 5.35 -13.87
N MET A 10 3.00 5.72 -12.91
CA MET A 10 2.29 4.75 -12.08
C MET A 10 1.27 4.00 -12.95
N ASN A 11 1.49 2.71 -13.15
CA ASN A 11 0.69 1.82 -14.01
C ASN A 11 -0.27 0.92 -13.22
N TYR A 12 -0.59 1.30 -11.99
CA TYR A 12 -1.50 0.60 -11.09
C TYR A 12 -2.69 1.51 -10.72
N PRO A 13 -3.83 0.93 -10.28
CA PRO A 13 -5.00 1.70 -9.88
C PRO A 13 -4.68 2.69 -8.76
N ILE A 14 -5.19 3.92 -8.90
CA ILE A 14 -5.06 4.97 -7.88
C ILE A 14 -6.45 5.47 -7.55
N VAL A 15 -6.79 5.45 -6.28
CA VAL A 15 -8.06 5.92 -5.74
C VAL A 15 -7.79 7.13 -4.86
N LEU A 16 -8.61 8.17 -4.99
CA LEU A 16 -8.56 9.31 -4.08
C LEU A 16 -9.20 8.90 -2.75
N GLY A 17 -8.36 8.70 -1.74
CA GLY A 17 -8.82 8.35 -0.39
C GLY A 17 -9.37 9.55 0.39
N ASN A 18 -10.10 9.25 1.45
CA ASN A 18 -10.55 10.17 2.50
C ASN A 18 -10.28 9.53 3.88
N ASP A 19 -10.63 10.24 4.96
CA ASP A 19 -10.39 9.74 6.33
C ASP A 19 -11.17 8.45 6.62
N GLU A 20 -12.39 8.31 6.11
CA GLU A 20 -13.19 7.09 6.25
C GLU A 20 -12.49 5.87 5.61
N ALA A 21 -11.93 6.05 4.42
CA ALA A 21 -11.13 5.02 3.76
C ALA A 21 -9.89 4.68 4.59
N ALA A 22 -9.18 5.67 5.13
CA ALA A 22 -8.03 5.43 6.00
C ALA A 22 -8.42 4.62 7.25
N THR A 23 -9.52 4.97 7.92
CA THR A 23 -10.05 4.24 9.08
C THR A 23 -10.45 2.80 8.73
N ALA A 24 -11.07 2.57 7.57
CA ALA A 24 -11.47 1.23 7.14
C ALA A 24 -10.30 0.25 7.01
N PHE A 25 -9.08 0.76 6.78
CA PHE A 25 -7.85 -0.01 6.67
C PHE A 25 -7.01 -0.01 7.96
N GLY A 26 -7.60 0.35 9.10
CA GLY A 26 -6.92 0.35 10.41
C GLY A 26 -6.35 1.72 10.83
N GLY A 27 -6.63 2.78 10.06
CA GLY A 27 -6.09 4.11 10.28
C GLY A 27 -4.71 4.29 9.66
N VAL A 28 -4.39 5.53 9.26
CA VAL A 28 -3.10 5.89 8.67
C VAL A 28 -2.53 7.08 9.44
N GLU A 29 -1.71 6.81 10.45
CA GLU A 29 -1.07 7.84 11.27
C GLU A 29 0.31 8.26 10.73
N VAL A 30 0.95 7.38 9.95
CA VAL A 30 2.30 7.56 9.42
C VAL A 30 2.31 7.38 7.91
N LEU A 31 3.08 8.21 7.20
CA LEU A 31 3.25 8.10 5.76
C LEU A 31 4.71 7.73 5.37
N PRO A 32 4.90 6.90 4.32
CA PRO A 32 3.88 6.07 3.69
C PRO A 32 3.47 4.90 4.60
N THR A 33 2.23 4.44 4.50
CA THR A 33 1.78 3.17 5.09
C THR A 33 1.40 2.21 3.97
N THR A 34 1.93 0.99 4.03
CA THR A 34 1.67 -0.07 3.05
C THR A 34 1.08 -1.28 3.76
N LEU A 35 -0.03 -1.80 3.23
CA LEU A 35 -0.68 -3.02 3.70
C LEU A 35 -0.50 -4.11 2.66
N ILE A 36 -0.12 -5.31 3.10
CA ILE A 36 -0.04 -6.50 2.26
C ILE A 36 -1.23 -7.39 2.60
N ILE A 37 -2.02 -7.71 1.58
CA ILE A 37 -3.27 -8.46 1.71
C ILE A 37 -3.12 -9.78 0.93
N ASP A 38 -3.45 -10.90 1.56
CA ASP A 38 -3.39 -12.22 0.95
C ASP A 38 -4.57 -12.50 0.00
N ARG A 39 -4.57 -13.68 -0.64
CA ARG A 39 -5.64 -14.10 -1.56
C ARG A 39 -6.99 -14.32 -0.87
N GLU A 40 -7.03 -14.48 0.45
CA GLU A 40 -8.24 -14.61 1.24
C GLU A 40 -8.77 -13.25 1.74
N GLY A 41 -8.09 -12.15 1.40
CA GLY A 41 -8.48 -10.79 1.79
C GLY A 41 -8.03 -10.40 3.20
N ARG A 42 -7.10 -11.13 3.81
CA ARG A 42 -6.58 -10.83 5.14
C ARG A 42 -5.32 -9.96 5.05
N ILE A 43 -5.21 -8.98 5.94
CA ILE A 43 -3.95 -8.21 6.10
C ILE A 43 -2.93 -9.13 6.78
N VAL A 44 -1.84 -9.42 6.08
CA VAL A 44 -0.77 -10.30 6.57
C VAL A 44 0.48 -9.54 6.99
N ALA A 45 0.63 -8.29 6.52
CA ALA A 45 1.69 -7.39 6.96
C ALA A 45 1.28 -5.92 6.83
N THR A 46 1.81 -5.10 7.74
CA THR A 46 1.66 -3.64 7.75
C THR A 46 3.04 -3.01 7.88
N HIS A 47 3.41 -2.15 6.93
CA HIS A 47 4.64 -1.38 6.97
C HIS A 47 4.32 0.10 7.16
N GLN A 48 4.76 0.67 8.26
CA GLN A 48 4.67 2.10 8.54
C GLN A 48 6.03 2.75 8.32
N GLY A 49 6.09 3.71 7.40
CA GLY A 49 7.32 4.37 6.99
C GLY A 49 8.01 3.70 5.80
N LEU A 50 9.24 4.14 5.53
CA LEU A 50 10.03 3.64 4.42
C LEU A 50 10.64 2.28 4.75
N THR A 51 10.59 1.37 3.77
CA THR A 51 11.33 0.12 3.83
C THR A 51 12.01 -0.18 2.49
N SER A 52 12.84 -1.21 2.46
CA SER A 52 13.54 -1.69 1.28
C SER A 52 12.59 -2.40 0.32
N LYS A 53 12.92 -2.32 -0.97
CA LYS A 53 12.22 -3.06 -2.02
C LYS A 53 12.23 -4.59 -1.78
N ALA A 54 13.34 -5.11 -1.24
CA ALA A 54 13.51 -6.53 -1.02
C ALA A 54 12.53 -7.09 0.03
N GLU A 55 12.20 -6.29 1.05
CA GLU A 55 11.20 -6.69 2.05
C GLU A 55 9.82 -6.89 1.41
N PHE A 56 9.39 -5.95 0.56
CA PHE A 56 8.14 -6.10 -0.17
C PHE A 56 8.14 -7.30 -1.11
N GLU A 57 9.22 -7.52 -1.87
CA GLU A 57 9.30 -8.65 -2.79
C GLU A 57 9.21 -10.00 -2.05
N ASN A 58 9.87 -10.13 -0.90
CA ASN A 58 9.84 -11.37 -0.13
C ASN A 58 8.45 -11.60 0.46
N ALA A 59 7.85 -10.58 1.08
CA ALA A 59 6.51 -10.68 1.64
C ALA A 59 5.45 -11.03 0.58
N ILE A 60 5.60 -10.54 -0.66
CA ILE A 60 4.70 -10.91 -1.77
C ILE A 60 4.94 -12.35 -2.22
N LYS A 61 6.20 -12.78 -2.34
CA LYS A 61 6.54 -14.16 -2.77
C LYS A 61 6.01 -15.22 -1.82
N ASP A 62 5.97 -14.93 -0.52
CA ASP A 62 5.44 -15.84 0.50
C ASP A 62 3.92 -16.08 0.36
N LEU A 63 3.22 -15.28 -0.44
CA LEU A 63 1.77 -15.34 -0.65
C LEU A 63 1.35 -15.89 -2.03
N LEU A 64 2.30 -16.23 -2.90
CA LEU A 64 2.05 -16.71 -4.27
C LEU A 64 1.85 -18.22 -4.35
#